data_AF-A0A7K2TD39-F1
#
_entry.id   AF-A0A7K2TD39-F1
#
_cell.length_a   1.000
_cell.length_b   1.000
_cell.length_c   1.000
_cell.angle_alpha   90.00
_cell.angle_beta   90.00
_cell.angle_gamma   90.00
#
_symmetry.space_group_name_H-M   'P 1'
#
loop_
_entity.id
_entity.type
_entity.pdbx_description
1 polymer ?
#
loop_
_entity_poly.entity_id
_entity_poly.type
_entity_poly.pdbx_seq_one_letter_code
_entity_poly.pdbx_strand_id
1 'polypeptide(L)' 'MTGWLGGLQISRTDRGQTPIADFLCTACGTHRRITGRTNVTDYVRSQPITDHRATCPANQKGPR' A
#
# COMPACT_ATOMS: atom_id res chain seq x y z
N MET A 1 -0.18 21.41 -2.34
CA MET A 1 -0.17 20.52 -1.15
C MET A 1 0.24 19.12 -1.60
N THR A 2 1.46 18.67 -1.26
CA THR A 2 1.84 17.27 -1.38
C THR A 2 1.57 16.60 -0.04
N GLY A 3 0.36 16.05 0.12
CA GLY A 3 -0.02 15.24 1.27
C GLY A 3 -0.20 13.81 0.80
N TRP A 4 0.23 12.85 1.60
CA TRP A 4 -0.11 11.45 1.35
C TRP A 4 -1.52 11.17 1.89
N LEU A 5 -2.44 10.78 1.01
CA LEU A 5 -3.68 10.13 1.42
C LEU A 5 -3.37 8.66 1.67
N GLY A 6 -3.77 8.15 2.83
CA GLY A 6 -3.60 6.74 3.17
C GLY A 6 -4.33 5.84 2.17
N GLY A 7 -3.73 4.68 1.86
CA GLY A 7 -4.28 3.72 0.91
C GLY A 7 -3.21 3.06 0.05
N LEU A 8 -3.68 2.39 -1.00
CA LEU A 8 -2.85 1.81 -2.05
C LEU A 8 -2.95 2.68 -3.29
N GLN A 9 -1.82 3.24 -3.72
CA GLN A 9 -1.70 3.97 -4.97
C GLN A 9 -0.90 3.14 -5.97
N ILE A 10 -1.45 2.95 -7.16
CA ILE A 10 -0.75 2.33 -8.30
C ILE A 10 -0.51 3.40 -9.35
N SER A 11 0.72 3.46 -9.87
CA SER A 11 1.11 4.44 -10.88
C SER A 11 2.08 3.85 -11.92
N ARG A 12 2.39 4.63 -12.96
CA ARG A 12 3.34 4.25 -14.02
C ARG A 12 2.97 2.96 -14.75
N THR A 13 1.68 2.80 -15.07
CA THR A 13 1.12 1.60 -15.69
C THR A 13 1.17 1.60 -17.21
N ASP A 14 1.50 2.74 -17.83
CA ASP A 14 1.57 2.88 -19.29
C ASP A 14 2.68 2.01 -19.91
N ARG A 15 2.57 1.80 -21.23
CA ARG A 15 3.52 0.98 -22.00
C ARG A 15 4.94 1.58 -21.90
N GLY A 16 5.92 0.75 -21.55
CA GLY A 16 7.31 1.16 -21.40
C GLY A 16 7.65 1.79 -20.04
N GLN A 17 6.68 2.06 -19.19
CA GLN A 17 6.93 2.47 -17.80
C GLN A 17 7.02 1.26 -16.86
N THR A 18 7.79 1.42 -15.78
CA THR A 18 7.87 0.44 -14.69
C THR A 18 6.78 0.75 -13.66
N PRO A 19 5.77 -0.15 -13.49
CA PRO A 19 4.70 0.07 -12.53
C PRO A 19 5.23 0.18 -11.11
N ILE A 20 4.57 1.01 -10.31
CA ILE A 20 4.86 1.21 -8.90
C ILE A 20 3.55 1.09 -8.11
N ALA A 21 3.58 0.33 -7.02
CA ALA A 21 2.56 0.31 -5.99
C ALA A 21 3.14 0.89 -4.70
N ASP A 22 2.53 1.96 -4.20
CA ASP A 22 2.83 2.58 -2.92
C ASP A 22 1.65 2.32 -1.96
N PHE A 23 1.92 1.62 -0.86
CA PHE A 23 0.96 1.41 0.22
C PHE A 23 1.34 2.26 1.42
N LEU A 24 0.44 3.12 1.89
CA LEU A 24 0.60 3.89 3.11
C LEU A 24 -0.60 3.67 4.05
N CYS A 25 -0.34 3.21 5.27
CA CYS A 25 -1.31 3.24 6.35
C CYS A 25 -1.11 4.50 7.18
N THR A 26 -2.07 5.43 7.14
CA THR A 26 -2.02 6.65 7.96
C THR A 26 -2.35 6.42 9.44
N ALA A 27 -2.92 5.25 9.79
CA ALA A 27 -3.24 4.91 11.17
C ALA A 27 -2.00 4.49 11.98
N CYS A 28 -1.08 3.73 11.37
CA CYS A 28 0.13 3.25 12.03
C CYS A 28 1.44 3.74 11.38
N GLY A 29 1.37 4.48 10.27
CA GLY A 29 2.52 5.00 9.55
C GLY A 29 3.25 4.00 8.65
N THR A 30 2.73 2.77 8.46
CA THR A 30 3.40 1.76 7.62
C THR A 30 3.42 2.22 6.16
N HIS A 31 4.61 2.34 5.58
CA HIS A 31 4.81 2.59 4.15
C HIS A 31 5.54 1.42 3.49
N ARG A 32 5.05 0.97 2.34
CA ARG A 32 5.70 -0.03 1.48
C ARG A 32 5.63 0.43 0.03
N ARG A 33 6.76 0.34 -0.67
CA ARG A 33 6.86 0.60 -2.11
C ARG A 33 7.28 -0.67 -2.83
N ILE A 34 6.51 -1.06 -3.84
CA ILE A 34 6.77 -2.19 -4.72
C ILE A 34 6.94 -1.67 -6.14
N THR A 35 7.96 -2.15 -6.84
CA THR A 35 8.27 -1.75 -8.21
C THR A 35 8.36 -2.97 -9.13
N GLY A 36 8.01 -2.78 -10.40
CA GLY A 36 8.04 -3.83 -11.42
C GLY A 36 6.66 -4.47 -11.63
N ARG A 37 6.35 -4.78 -12.90
CA ARG A 37 5.00 -5.18 -13.31
C ARG A 37 4.52 -6.46 -12.62
N THR A 38 5.36 -7.50 -12.60
CA THR A 38 5.03 -8.78 -11.93
C THR A 38 4.85 -8.59 -10.44
N ASN A 39 5.82 -7.96 -9.77
CA ASN A 39 5.76 -7.71 -8.32
C ASN A 39 4.55 -6.87 -7.90
N VAL A 40 4.24 -5.81 -8.65
CA VAL A 40 3.04 -4.98 -8.40
C VAL A 40 1.77 -5.80 -8.58
N THR A 41 1.70 -6.63 -9.62
CA THR A 41 0.55 -7.50 -9.87
C THR A 41 0.34 -8.49 -8.73
N ASP A 42 1.41 -9.17 -8.31
CA ASP A 42 1.37 -10.15 -7.22
C ASP A 42 1.04 -9.49 -5.88
N TYR A 43 1.62 -8.31 -5.63
CA TYR A 43 1.35 -7.52 -4.44
C TYR A 43 -0.11 -7.07 -4.36
N VAL A 44 -0.72 -6.62 -5.46
CA VAL A 44 -2.14 -6.24 -5.49
C VAL A 44 -3.03 -7.47 -5.31
N ARG A 45 -2.69 -8.59 -5.93
CA ARG A 45 -3.42 -9.86 -5.81
C ARG A 45 -3.45 -10.39 -4.38
N SER A 46 -2.40 -10.15 -3.59
CA SER A 46 -2.36 -10.57 -2.19
C SER A 46 -3.30 -9.75 -1.27
N GLN A 47 -3.95 -8.69 -1.77
CA GLN A 47 -4.82 -7.81 -0.99
C GLN A 47 -4.09 -7.12 0.18
N PRO A 48 -3.10 -6.25 -0.10
CA PRO A 48 -2.15 -5.77 0.89
C PRO A 48 -2.78 -4.88 1.96
N ILE A 49 -3.90 -4.23 1.65
CA ILE A 49 -4.69 -3.47 2.63
C ILE A 49 -5.33 -4.42 3.65
N THR A 50 -5.91 -5.53 3.21
CA THR A 50 -6.55 -6.53 4.07
C THR A 50 -5.51 -7.21 4.96
N ASP A 51 -4.40 -7.66 4.37
CA ASP A 51 -3.28 -8.27 5.10
C ASP A 51 -2.73 -7.34 6.18
N HIS A 52 -2.55 -6.06 5.83
CA HIS A 52 -2.09 -5.08 6.80
C HIS A 52 -3.12 -4.81 7.89
N ARG A 53 -4.42 -4.70 7.56
CA ARG A 53 -5.49 -4.45 8.55
C ARG A 53 -5.52 -5.49 9.66
N ALA A 54 -5.25 -6.76 9.35
CA ALA A 54 -5.19 -7.85 10.33
C ALA A 54 -4.06 -7.69 11.35
N THR A 55 -2.96 -7.04 10.96
CA THR A 55 -1.75 -6.87 11.79
C THR A 55 -1.49 -5.44 12.22
N CYS A 56 -2.38 -4.50 11.85
CA CYS A 56 -2.20 -3.08 12.09
C CYS A 56 -2.22 -2.79 13.61
N PRO A 57 -1.13 -2.26 14.20
CA PRO A 57 -1.07 -1.96 15.63
C PRO A 57 -2.13 -0.95 16.08
N ALA A 58 -2.57 -0.06 15.17
CA ALA A 58 -3.64 0.90 15.45
C ALA A 58 -5.01 0.23 15.64
N ASN A 59 -5.22 -0.96 15.07
CA ASN A 59 -6.45 -1.74 15.26
C ASN A 59 -6.39 -2.65 16.51
N GLN A 60 -5.17 -2.96 16.99
CA GLN A 60 -4.95 -3.83 18.16
C GLN A 60 -4.98 -3.07 19.48
N LYS A 61 -4.78 -1.75 19.45
CA LYS A 61 -5.13 -0.87 20.56
C LYS A 61 -6.66 -0.72 20.57
N GLY A 62 -7.33 -1.58 21.35
CA GLY A 62 -8.76 -1.43 21.64
C GLY A 62 -9.10 -0.01 22.15
N PRO A 63 -10.38 0.37 22.13
CA PRO A 63 -10.81 1.72 22.49
C PRO A 63 -10.25 2.08 23.88
N ARG A 64 -9.56 3.21 23.94
CA ARG A 64 -9.06 3.80 25.19
C ARG A 64 -10.20 4.47 25.93
#